data_AF-A0A9N8D6B1-F1
#
_entry.id   AF-A0A9N8D6B1-F1
#
_cell.length_a   1.000
_cell.length_b   1.000
_cell.length_c   1.000
_cell.angle_alpha   90.00
_cell.angle_beta   90.00
_cell.angle_gamma   90.00
#
_symmetry.space_group_name_H-M   'P 1'
#
loop_
_entity.id
_entity.type
_entity.pdbx_description
1 polymer ?
#
loop_
_entity_poly.entity_id
_entity_poly.type
_entity_poly.pdbx_seq_one_letter_code
_entity_poly.pdbx_strand_id
1 'polypeptide(L)'
;MHELTTLVAKKYNGSLKAEHGSGRNISPFAIVEWGEKCWDIMWQIKNLFDNQNILNPDVKLTKDTSLHTKNLKELNSVDDQIDKCMECGYCEPVCLSRNLSLTPRQRNTVARKIETLEGEQKQK
;
A
#
# COMPACT_ATOMS: atom_id res chain seq x y z
N MET A 1 9.86 -3.47 -9.95
CA MET A 1 10.43 -2.66 -8.84
C MET A 1 11.95 -2.66 -8.78
N HIS A 2 12.64 -3.79 -9.01
CA HIS A 2 14.12 -3.85 -9.01
C HIS A 2 14.78 -2.89 -10.00
N GLU A 3 14.30 -2.84 -11.25
CA GLU A 3 14.83 -1.95 -12.28
C GLU A 3 14.64 -0.48 -11.91
N LEU A 4 13.43 -0.08 -11.50
CA LEU A 4 13.12 1.26 -11.00
C LEU A 4 14.06 1.65 -9.85
N THR A 5 14.25 0.74 -8.90
CA THR A 5 15.13 0.96 -7.74
C THR A 5 16.57 1.20 -8.18
N THR A 6 17.06 0.39 -9.12
CA THR A 6 18.42 0.53 -9.66
C THR A 6 18.58 1.84 -10.41
N LEU A 7 17.60 2.21 -11.23
CA LEU A 7 17.62 3.46 -11.98
C LEU A 7 17.62 4.68 -11.04
N VAL A 8 16.72 4.72 -10.07
CA VAL A 8 16.56 5.88 -9.18
C VAL A 8 17.70 5.96 -8.17
N ALA A 9 17.86 4.94 -7.33
CA ALA A 9 18.79 5.00 -6.19
C ALA A 9 20.25 4.80 -6.58
N LYS A 10 20.55 3.95 -7.57
CA LYS A 10 21.94 3.67 -7.97
C LYS A 10 22.43 4.55 -9.10
N LYS A 11 21.69 4.67 -10.20
CA LYS A 11 22.15 5.43 -11.38
C LYS A 11 22.06 6.94 -11.17
N TYR A 12 20.97 7.41 -10.57
CA TYR A 12 20.72 8.85 -10.41
C TYR A 12 20.86 9.35 -8.97
N ASN A 13 21.21 8.48 -8.02
CA ASN A 13 21.31 8.83 -6.59
C ASN A 13 20.06 9.56 -6.06
N GLY A 14 18.90 9.27 -6.65
CA GLY A 14 17.62 9.84 -6.27
C GLY A 14 16.98 9.06 -5.12
N SER A 15 15.96 9.66 -4.53
CA SER A 15 15.18 8.97 -3.49
C SER A 15 14.08 8.11 -4.10
N LEU A 16 13.90 6.90 -3.58
CA LEU A 16 12.82 5.98 -3.97
C LEU A 16 11.44 6.51 -3.59
N LYS A 17 11.39 7.53 -2.73
CA LYS A 17 10.17 8.14 -2.21
C LYS A 17 10.46 9.59 -1.83
N ALA A 18 9.74 10.53 -2.42
CA ALA A 18 9.79 11.93 -1.99
C ALA A 18 8.88 12.15 -0.76
N GLU A 19 7.57 11.92 -0.91
CA GLU A 19 6.57 12.29 0.10
C GLU A 19 5.72 11.11 0.62
N HIS A 20 5.22 10.23 -0.25
CA HIS A 20 4.13 9.27 0.03
C HIS A 20 4.42 8.10 1.01
N GLY A 21 5.61 8.01 1.60
CA GLY A 21 5.94 6.87 2.48
C GLY A 21 6.46 5.65 1.72
N SER A 22 7.18 4.77 2.40
CA SER A 22 7.66 3.53 1.78
C SER A 22 6.51 2.53 1.55
N GLY A 23 5.69 2.34 2.57
CA GLY A 23 4.66 1.30 2.55
C GLY A 23 5.25 -0.09 2.29
N ARG A 24 4.38 -1.06 2.02
CA ARG A 24 4.82 -2.43 1.71
C ARG A 24 5.52 -2.53 0.34
N ASN A 25 5.28 -1.57 -0.55
CA ASN A 25 5.81 -1.59 -1.92
C ASN A 25 7.28 -1.17 -2.00
N ILE A 26 7.70 -0.16 -1.23
CA ILE A 26 9.09 0.35 -1.26
C ILE A 26 9.95 -0.23 -0.14
N SER A 27 9.38 -0.64 1.00
CA SER A 27 10.16 -1.13 2.16
C SER A 27 11.19 -2.23 1.85
N PRO A 28 10.91 -3.21 0.96
CA PRO A 28 11.91 -4.21 0.56
C PRO A 28 13.19 -3.63 -0.08
N PHE A 29 13.12 -2.40 -0.58
CA PHE A 29 14.19 -1.73 -1.33
C PHE A 29 14.88 -0.63 -0.52
N ALA A 30 14.44 -0.33 0.70
CA ALA A 30 15.00 0.73 1.53
C ALA A 30 16.50 0.50 1.81
N ILE A 31 16.96 -0.75 1.94
CA ILE A 31 18.38 -1.07 2.07
C ILE A 31 19.23 -0.60 0.88
N VAL A 32 18.65 -0.51 -0.32
CA VAL A 32 19.35 -0.03 -1.52
C VAL A 32 19.59 1.47 -1.46
N GLU A 33 18.65 2.22 -0.88
CA GLU A 33 18.75 3.67 -0.69
C GLU A 33 19.62 4.03 0.53
N TRP A 34 19.47 3.30 1.64
CA TRP A 34 20.10 3.66 2.92
C TRP A 34 21.46 3.00 3.15
N GLY A 35 21.72 1.87 2.50
CA GLY A 35 22.86 1.01 2.79
C GLY A 35 22.70 0.24 4.10
N GLU A 36 23.57 -0.76 4.30
CA GLU A 36 23.51 -1.70 5.42
C GLU A 36 23.59 -1.02 6.78
N LYS A 37 24.51 -0.07 6.95
CA LYS A 37 24.72 0.61 8.24
C LYS A 37 23.47 1.34 8.72
N CYS A 38 22.84 2.13 7.86
CA CYS A 38 21.63 2.85 8.22
C CYS A 38 20.45 1.88 8.40
N TRP A 39 20.35 0.85 7.56
CA TRP A 39 19.34 -0.20 7.69
C TRP A 39 19.39 -0.90 9.05
N ASP A 40 20.57 -1.28 9.52
CA ASP A 40 20.76 -1.94 10.81
C ASP A 40 20.42 -1.03 11.99
N ILE A 41 20.80 0.25 11.93
CA ILE A 41 20.41 1.25 12.94
C ILE A 41 18.88 1.34 13.03
N MET A 42 18.19 1.37 11.89
CA MET A 42 16.73 1.44 11.87
C MET A 42 16.09 0.18 12.48
N TRP A 43 16.67 -1.00 12.27
CA TRP A 43 16.22 -2.23 12.94
C TRP A 43 16.47 -2.22 14.44
N GLN A 44 17.61 -1.68 14.90
CA GLN A 44 17.88 -1.52 16.33
C GLN A 44 16.85 -0.58 16.97
N ILE A 45 16.59 0.57 16.35
CA ILE A 45 15.55 1.51 16.79
C ILE A 45 14.19 0.81 16.86
N LYS A 46 13.79 0.08 15.80
CA LYS A 46 12.52 -0.65 15.77
C LYS A 46 12.42 -1.64 16.94
N ASN A 47 13.48 -2.40 17.21
CA ASN A 47 13.50 -3.38 18.28
C ASN A 47 13.47 -2.76 19.68
N LEU A 48 14.03 -1.55 19.86
CA LEU A 48 13.97 -0.83 21.13
C LEU A 48 12.55 -0.40 21.48
N PHE A 49 11.76 0.05 20.49
CA PHE A 49 10.40 0.53 20.71
C PHE A 49 9.32 -0.55 20.54
N ASP A 50 9.61 -1.61 19.80
CA ASP A 50 8.64 -2.66 19.45
C ASP A 50 9.34 -4.02 19.25
N ASN A 51 9.81 -4.59 20.36
CA ASN A 51 10.50 -5.89 20.39
C ASN A 51 9.62 -7.07 19.94
N GLN A 52 8.30 -6.96 20.05
CA GLN A 52 7.33 -7.96 19.62
C GLN A 52 6.88 -7.76 18.16
N ASN A 53 7.31 -6.69 17.51
CA ASN A 53 6.96 -6.34 16.13
C ASN A 53 5.44 -6.21 15.89
N ILE A 54 4.71 -5.65 16.85
CA ILE A 54 3.24 -5.46 16.77
C ILE A 54 2.85 -4.20 15.98
N LEU A 55 3.70 -3.18 16.00
CA LEU A 55 3.41 -1.87 15.40
C LEU A 55 3.76 -1.88 13.91
N ASN A 56 2.74 -2.18 13.11
CA ASN A 56 2.73 -2.04 11.65
C ASN A 56 3.86 -2.84 10.96
N PRO A 57 3.89 -4.18 11.14
CA PRO A 57 4.93 -5.04 10.59
C PRO A 57 5.01 -4.91 9.06
N ASP A 58 6.22 -4.99 8.53
CA ASP A 58 6.51 -5.01 7.08
C ASP A 58 6.15 -3.73 6.28
N VAL A 59 5.73 -2.65 6.94
CA VAL A 59 5.33 -1.40 6.26
C VAL A 59 6.44 -0.36 6.11
N LYS A 60 7.43 -0.37 7.00
CA LYS A 60 8.60 0.54 6.95
C LYS A 60 9.92 -0.18 6.84
N LEU A 61 10.03 -1.29 7.57
CA LEU A 61 11.16 -2.19 7.60
C LEU A 61 10.61 -3.60 7.38
N THR A 62 11.26 -4.35 6.52
CA THR A 62 10.91 -5.74 6.26
C THR A 62 12.16 -6.48 5.82
N LYS A 63 12.27 -7.75 6.22
CA LYS A 63 13.29 -8.66 5.68
C LYS A 63 12.75 -9.47 4.49
N ASP A 64 11.46 -9.33 4.16
CA ASP A 64 10.84 -9.98 3.01
C ASP A 64 11.09 -9.17 1.73
N THR A 65 12.04 -9.62 0.93
CA THR A 65 12.42 -8.99 -0.34
C THR A 65 11.32 -9.07 -1.41
N SER A 66 10.38 -9.99 -1.25
CA SER A 66 9.28 -10.24 -2.18
C SER A 66 7.95 -9.60 -1.77
N LEU A 67 7.91 -8.88 -0.64
CA LEU A 67 6.67 -8.32 -0.08
C LEU A 67 5.89 -7.44 -1.07
N HIS A 68 6.60 -6.71 -1.93
CA HIS A 68 6.03 -5.78 -2.90
C HIS A 68 5.10 -6.44 -3.95
N THR A 69 5.10 -7.77 -4.06
CA THR A 69 4.21 -8.54 -4.94
C THR A 69 3.18 -9.38 -4.18
N LYS A 70 3.14 -9.32 -2.84
CA LYS A 70 2.25 -10.14 -2.00
C LYS A 70 1.02 -9.38 -1.56
N ASN A 71 -0.12 -10.09 -1.48
CA ASN A 71 -1.39 -9.58 -0.97
C ASN A 71 -1.79 -8.25 -1.65
N LEU A 72 -1.61 -8.20 -2.97
CA LEU A 72 -2.03 -7.06 -3.77
C LEU A 72 -3.56 -6.97 -3.73
N LYS A 73 -4.07 -5.74 -3.65
CA LYS A 73 -5.51 -5.50 -3.69
C LYS A 73 -6.02 -5.87 -5.08
N GLU A 74 -7.00 -6.77 -5.13
CA GLU A 74 -7.74 -7.06 -6.35
C GLU A 74 -8.59 -5.86 -6.75
N LEU A 75 -8.53 -5.50 -8.03
CA LEU A 75 -9.30 -4.41 -8.63
C LEU A 75 -10.20 -4.99 -9.72
N ASN A 76 -11.17 -5.79 -9.31
CA ASN A 76 -12.16 -6.38 -10.22
C ASN A 76 -12.96 -5.27 -10.88
N SER A 77 -13.10 -5.36 -12.21
CA SER A 77 -13.88 -4.40 -13.00
C SER A 77 -15.35 -4.46 -12.60
N VAL A 78 -15.98 -3.29 -12.51
CA VAL A 78 -17.37 -3.14 -12.07
C VAL A 78 -18.17 -2.20 -12.96
N ASP A 79 -17.56 -1.08 -13.35
CA ASP A 79 -18.20 -0.03 -14.14
C ASP A 79 -17.10 0.90 -14.68
N ASP A 80 -17.24 1.33 -15.93
CA ASP A 80 -16.24 2.16 -16.62
C ASP A 80 -15.91 3.49 -15.92
N GLN A 81 -16.84 4.05 -15.13
CA GLN A 81 -16.59 5.27 -14.34
C GLN A 81 -15.87 4.94 -13.04
N ILE A 82 -16.28 3.87 -12.35
CA ILE A 82 -15.66 3.44 -11.09
C ILE A 82 -14.25 2.90 -11.33
N ASP A 83 -14.01 2.25 -12.47
CA ASP A 83 -12.72 1.67 -12.86
C ASP A 83 -11.63 2.71 -13.15
N LYS A 84 -12.00 3.96 -13.39
CA LYS A 84 -11.07 5.09 -13.45
C LYS A 84 -10.63 5.58 -12.06
N CYS A 85 -11.28 5.14 -10.98
CA CYS A 85 -10.98 5.60 -9.63
C CYS A 85 -9.76 4.88 -9.05
N MET A 86 -8.72 5.63 -8.70
CA MET A 86 -7.54 5.13 -7.97
C MET A 86 -7.70 5.12 -6.44
N GLU A 87 -8.94 5.27 -5.94
CA GLU A 87 -9.29 5.25 -4.51
C GLU A 87 -8.52 6.24 -3.61
N CYS A 88 -8.09 7.37 -4.18
CA CYS A 88 -7.31 8.40 -3.48
C CYS A 88 -8.07 9.14 -2.36
N GLY A 89 -9.41 9.13 -2.41
CA GLY A 89 -10.25 9.78 -1.40
C GLY A 89 -10.48 11.27 -1.62
N TYR A 90 -10.05 11.82 -2.76
CA TYR A 90 -10.31 13.23 -3.10
C TYR A 90 -11.81 13.56 -3.18
N CYS A 91 -12.64 12.57 -3.51
CA CYS A 91 -14.09 12.70 -3.54
C CYS A 91 -14.76 12.69 -2.15
N GLU A 92 -14.06 12.23 -1.10
CA GLU A 92 -14.61 12.07 0.25
C GLU A 92 -15.18 13.38 0.83
N PRO A 93 -14.44 14.51 0.87
CA PRO A 93 -14.94 15.74 1.51
C PRO A 93 -16.10 16.41 0.74
N VAL A 94 -16.22 16.17 -0.56
CA VAL A 94 -17.19 16.88 -1.43
C VAL A 94 -18.45 16.07 -1.72
N CYS A 95 -18.49 14.78 -1.38
CA CYS A 95 -19.64 13.95 -1.72
C CYS A 95 -20.84 14.22 -0.80
N LEU A 96 -21.94 14.68 -1.40
CA LEU A 96 -23.20 14.95 -0.70
C LEU A 96 -23.76 13.74 0.06
N SER A 97 -23.50 12.53 -0.43
CA SER A 97 -23.98 11.29 0.18
C SER A 97 -22.97 10.62 1.11
N ARG A 98 -21.89 11.30 1.52
CA ARG A 98 -20.84 10.74 2.41
C ARG A 98 -21.40 10.23 3.73
N ASN A 99 -22.35 10.94 4.32
CA ASN A 99 -22.87 10.67 5.67
C ASN A 99 -24.24 9.96 5.67
N LEU A 100 -24.72 9.47 4.53
CA LEU A 100 -26.00 8.78 4.44
C LEU A 100 -25.89 7.27 4.70
N SER A 101 -24.77 6.65 4.32
CA SER A 101 -24.51 5.22 4.52
C SER A 101 -23.00 4.95 4.57
N LEU A 102 -22.46 4.31 3.52
CA LEU A 102 -21.03 4.15 3.30
C LEU A 102 -20.44 5.40 2.64
N THR A 103 -19.19 5.71 2.94
CA THR A 103 -18.42 6.75 2.23
C THR A 103 -18.25 6.41 0.74
N PRO A 104 -18.00 7.40 -0.15
CA PRO A 104 -17.78 7.15 -1.56
C PRO A 104 -16.75 6.06 -1.86
N ARG A 105 -15.61 6.04 -1.15
CA ARG A 105 -14.61 4.97 -1.37
C ARG A 105 -15.07 3.62 -0.85
N GLN A 106 -15.73 3.58 0.30
CA GLN A 106 -16.28 2.33 0.83
C GLN A 106 -17.31 1.74 -0.14
N ARG A 107 -18.16 2.56 -0.77
CA ARG A 107 -19.10 2.11 -1.79
C ARG A 107 -18.39 1.47 -2.99
N ASN A 108 -17.34 2.10 -3.52
CA ASN A 108 -16.56 1.53 -4.62
C ASN A 108 -15.91 0.20 -4.22
N THR A 109 -15.32 0.12 -3.02
CA THR A 109 -14.72 -1.13 -2.52
C THR A 109 -15.77 -2.24 -2.35
N VAL A 110 -16.96 -1.92 -1.83
CA VAL A 110 -18.05 -2.90 -1.69
C VAL A 110 -18.55 -3.37 -3.04
N ALA A 111 -18.77 -2.45 -4.00
CA ALA A 111 -19.18 -2.81 -5.36
C ALA A 111 -18.19 -3.81 -6.00
N ARG A 112 -16.87 -3.53 -5.91
CA ARG A 112 -15.83 -4.44 -6.39
C ARG A 112 -15.83 -5.79 -5.69
N LYS A 113 -16.17 -5.81 -4.39
CA LYS A 113 -16.22 -7.06 -3.63
C LYS A 113 -17.43 -7.92 -4.03
N ILE A 114 -18.58 -7.31 -4.29
CA ILE A 114 -19.82 -8.00 -4.70
C ILE A 114 -19.59 -8.83 -5.98
N GLU A 115 -18.79 -8.34 -6.92
CA GLU A 115 -18.45 -9.09 -8.14
C GLU A 115 -17.66 -10.38 -7.88
N THR A 116 -17.00 -10.51 -6.73
CA THR A 116 -16.27 -11.74 -6.35
C THR A 116 -17.12 -12.76 -5.61
N LEU A 117 -18.37 -12.42 -5.26
CA LEU A 117 -19.24 -13.29 -4.48
C LEU A 117 -19.97 -14.28 -5.39
N GLU A 118 -20.20 -15.51 -4.91
CA GLU A 118 -20.94 -16.53 -5.64
C GLU A 118 -22.10 -17.12 -4.81
N GLY A 119 -23.15 -17.60 -5.49
CA GLY A 119 -24.27 -18.30 -4.86
C GLY A 119 -24.98 -17.49 -3.76
N GLU A 120 -25.21 -18.12 -2.60
CA GLU A 120 -25.86 -17.49 -1.44
C GLU A 120 -25.12 -16.25 -0.90
N GLN A 121 -23.84 -16.08 -1.23
CA GLN A 121 -23.05 -14.92 -0.79
C GLN A 121 -23.53 -13.61 -1.44
N LYS A 122 -24.13 -13.66 -2.64
CA LYS A 122 -24.70 -12.46 -3.29
C LYS A 122 -26.06 -12.04 -2.71
N GLN A 123 -26.70 -12.89 -1.91
CA GLN A 123 -28.05 -12.66 -1.37
C GLN A 123 -28.04 -12.10 0.07
N LYS A 124 -26.87 -11.95 0.69
CA LYS A 124 -26.66 -11.37 2.03
C LYS A 124 -26.07 -9.97 1.92
#